data_AF-A0A932B3Q2-F1
#
_entry.id   AF-A0A932B3Q2-F1
#
_cell.length_a   1.000
_cell.length_b   1.000
_cell.length_c   1.000
_cell.angle_alpha   90.00
_cell.angle_beta   90.00
_cell.angle_gamma   90.00
#
_symmetry.space_group_name_H-M   'P 1'
#
loop_
_entity.id
_entity.type
_entity.pdbx_description
1 polymer ?
#
loop_
_entity_poly.entity_id
_entity_poly.type
_entity_poly.pdbx_seq_one_letter_code
_entity_poly.pdbx_strand_id
1 'polypeptide(L)' 'NTLTAWRDLEKRLAKKIPYMFMLPEYGNLVTNSVPAALAVAEQEGRLARGHKVTALMTAAGMSYTRYNFVY' A
#
# COMPACT_ATOMS: atom_id res chain seq x y z
N ASN A 1 14.59 -4.66 11.54
CA ASN A 1 13.68 -5.63 10.89
C ASN A 1 12.31 -5.02 10.58
N THR A 2 12.27 -3.96 9.76
CA THR A 2 11.03 -3.29 9.32
C THR A 2 10.37 -4.06 8.16
N LEU A 3 10.34 -5.39 8.27
CA LEU A 3 9.80 -6.30 7.26
C LEU A 3 8.29 -6.41 7.43
N THR A 4 7.66 -5.33 6.94
CA THR A 4 6.33 -5.19 6.37
C THR A 4 5.16 -5.75 7.19
N ALA A 5 4.40 -4.84 7.81
CA ALA A 5 3.05 -5.09 8.34
C ALA A 5 2.15 -5.90 7.37
N TRP A 6 2.44 -5.83 6.07
CA TRP A 6 1.84 -6.67 5.04
C TRP A 6 2.02 -8.17 5.26
N ARG A 7 3.17 -8.65 5.72
CA ARG A 7 3.39 -10.08 6.03
C ARG A 7 2.51 -10.56 7.18
N ASP A 8 2.32 -9.72 8.20
CA ASP A 8 1.42 -10.04 9.30
C ASP A 8 -0.04 -10.02 8.86
N LEU A 9 -0.41 -9.09 7.98
CA LEU A 9 -1.73 -9.08 7.33
C LEU A 9 -1.96 -10.34 6.49
N GLU A 10 -0.99 -10.77 5.66
CA GLU A 10 -1.09 -12.00 4.87
C GLU A 10 -1.35 -13.22 5.76
N LYS A 11 -0.60 -13.35 6.86
CA LYS A 11 -0.75 -14.44 7.82
C LYS A 11 -2.14 -14.43 8.47
N ARG A 12 -2.59 -13.26 8.96
CA ARG A 12 -3.89 -13.13 9.65
C ARG A 12 -5.07 -13.37 8.71
N LEU A 13 -4.93 -13.02 7.44
CA LEU A 13 -5.98 -13.18 6.44
C LEU A 13 -5.91 -14.50 5.68
N ALA A 14 -4.87 -15.32 5.92
CA ALA A 14 -4.56 -16.53 5.15
C ALA A 14 -4.60 -16.27 3.62
N LYS A 15 -4.12 -15.10 3.20
CA LYS A 15 -4.18 -14.65 1.80
C LYS A 15 -2.89 -13.96 1.40
N LYS A 16 -2.46 -14.20 0.16
CA LYS A 16 -1.38 -13.43 -0.46
C LYS A 16 -1.90 -12.07 -0.89
N ILE A 17 -1.15 -11.03 -0.53
CA ILE A 17 -1.48 -9.65 -0.86
C ILE A 17 -0.37 -9.13 -1.75
N PRO A 18 -0.66 -8.81 -3.02
CA PRO A 18 0.33 -8.12 -3.85
C PRO A 18 0.56 -6.73 -3.23
N TYR A 19 1.80 -6.44 -2.81
CA TYR A 19 2.19 -5.14 -2.28
C TYR A 19 3.47 -4.65 -2.95
N MET A 20 3.62 -3.34 -3.01
CA MET A 20 4.82 -2.66 -3.48
C MET A 20 5.53 -2.06 -2.27
N PHE A 21 6.85 -2.29 -2.15
CA PHE A 21 7.65 -1.74 -1.06
C PHE A 21 8.40 -0.51 -1.57
N MET A 22 7.81 0.67 -1.36
CA MET A 22 8.32 1.96 -1.87
C MET A 22 9.49 2.54 -1.06
N LEU A 23 9.69 2.08 0.18
CA LEU A 23 10.61 2.70 1.13
C LEU A 23 12.08 2.67 0.69
N PRO A 24 12.63 1.58 0.11
CA PRO A 24 14.04 1.53 -0.29
C PRO A 24 14.37 2.51 -1.43
N GLU A 25 13.47 2.66 -2.40
CA GLU A 25 13.72 3.46 -3.60
C GLU A 25 13.33 4.93 -3.42
N TYR A 26 12.25 5.22 -2.69
CA TYR A 26 11.67 6.57 -2.61
C TYR A 26 11.70 7.17 -1.19
N GLY A 27 12.12 6.41 -0.19
CA GLY A 27 12.06 6.83 1.21
C GLY A 27 10.63 6.92 1.75
N ASN A 28 10.49 7.53 2.94
CA ASN A 28 9.17 7.75 3.54
C ASN A 28 8.56 9.06 3.02
N LEU A 29 7.59 8.95 2.12
CA LEU A 29 6.91 10.10 1.52
C LEU A 29 5.76 10.65 2.39
N VAL A 30 5.59 10.14 3.62
CA VAL A 30 4.56 10.55 4.57
C VAL A 30 3.18 10.54 3.89
N THR A 31 2.49 11.67 3.78
CA THR A 31 1.15 11.80 3.19
C THR A 31 1.13 11.45 1.69
N ASN A 32 2.26 11.59 0.99
CA ASN A 32 2.36 11.33 -0.44
C ASN A 32 2.63 9.86 -0.76
N SER A 33 2.81 8.99 0.23
CA SER A 33 3.17 7.58 0.01
C SER A 33 2.10 6.81 -0.77
N VAL A 34 0.81 7.04 -0.48
CA VAL A 34 -0.30 6.38 -1.18
C VAL A 34 -0.43 6.87 -2.63
N PRO A 35 -0.53 8.18 -2.93
CA PRO A 35 -0.63 8.63 -4.32
C PRO A 35 0.62 8.29 -5.15
N ALA A 36 1.83 8.36 -4.56
CA ALA A 36 3.05 7.93 -5.26
C ALA A 36 3.03 6.42 -5.59
N ALA A 37 2.61 5.57 -4.65
CA ALA A 37 2.50 4.13 -4.90
C ALA A 37 1.47 3.80 -5.98
N LEU A 38 0.34 4.53 -6.04
CA LEU A 38 -0.66 4.38 -7.10
C LEU A 38 -0.11 4.78 -8.47
N ALA A 39 0.59 5.92 -8.55
CA ALA A 39 1.22 6.39 -9.78
C ALA A 39 2.28 5.41 -10.31
N VAL A 40 3.14 4.90 -9.42
CA VAL A 40 4.14 3.89 -9.79
C VAL A 40 3.47 2.58 -10.22
N ALA A 41 2.43 2.12 -9.50
CA ALA A 41 1.72 0.91 -9.88
C ALA A 41 1.00 1.03 -11.23
N GLU A 42 0.46 2.20 -11.57
CA GLU A 42 -0.11 2.45 -12.90
C GLU A 42 0.98 2.46 -13.98
N GLN A 43 2.08 3.18 -13.76
CA GLN A 43 3.21 3.26 -14.69
C GLN A 43 3.82 1.87 -14.98
N GLU A 44 3.88 1.00 -13.98
CA GLU A 44 4.38 -0.38 -14.11
C GLU A 44 3.33 -1.38 -14.63
N GLY A 45 2.10 -0.95 -14.93
CA GLY A 45 1.02 -1.83 -15.40
C GLY A 45 0.49 -2.80 -14.34
N ARG A 46 0.77 -2.55 -13.05
CA ARG A 46 0.25 -3.33 -11.91
C ARG A 46 -1.14 -2.87 -11.45
N LEU A 47 -1.54 -1.68 -11.87
CA LEU A 47 -2.82 -1.07 -11.56
C LEU A 47 -3.51 -0.65 -12.86
N ALA A 48 -4.79 -1.01 -13.02
CA ALA A 48 -5.59 -0.71 -14.20
C ALA A 48 -7.05 -0.41 -13.81
N ARG A 49 -7.78 0.28 -14.70
CA ARG A 49 -9.19 0.62 -14.49
C ARG A 49 -10.03 -0.64 -14.27
N GLY A 50 -10.96 -0.58 -13.32
CA GLY A 50 -11.78 -1.69 -12.85
C GLY A 50 -11.17 -2.49 -11.69
N HIS A 51 -9.89 -2.27 -11.33
CA HIS A 51 -9.29 -2.97 -10.20
C HIS A 51 -9.90 -2.51 -8.86
N LYS A 52 -10.21 -3.47 -7.99
CA LYS A 52 -10.58 -3.20 -6.59
C LYS A 52 -9.32 -2.96 -5.78
N VAL A 53 -9.14 -1.75 -5.30
CA VAL A 53 -7.93 -1.33 -4.57
C VAL A 53 -8.27 -1.05 -3.11
N THR A 54 -7.40 -1.52 -2.22
CA THR A 54 -7.37 -1.08 -0.82
C THR A 54 -6.06 -0.36 -0.56
N ALA A 55 -6.12 0.76 0.14
CA ALA A 55 -4.94 1.48 0.62
C ALA A 55 -5.05 1.70 2.13
N LEU A 56 -3.93 1.58 2.83
CA LEU A 56 -3.83 1.75 4.27
C LEU A 56 -2.71 2.73 4.57
N MET A 57 -3.01 3.78 5.34
CA MET A 57 -2.04 4.70 5.90
C MET A 57 -2.16 4.64 7.42
N THR A 58 -1.02 4.57 8.10
CA THR A 58 -0.93 4.69 9.56
C THR A 58 -0.16 5.95 9.91
N ALA A 59 -0.62 6.68 10.92
CA ALA A 59 -0.01 7.91 11.41
C ALA A 59 0.35 7.78 12.90
N ALA A 60 1.04 8.79 13.43
CA ALA A 60 1.35 8.87 14.85
C ALA A 60 0.07 8.79 15.72
N GLY A 61 0.20 8.24 16.93
CA GLY A 61 -0.94 8.07 17.85
C GLY A 61 -1.87 6.91 17.49
N MET A 62 -1.37 5.88 16.80
CA MET A 62 -2.13 4.68 16.38
C MET A 62 -3.35 4.98 15.50
N SER A 63 -3.38 6.18 14.91
CA SER A 63 -4.42 6.56 13.96
C SER A 63 -4.13 5.92 12.61
N TYR A 64 -5.18 5.51 11.91
CA TYR A 64 -5.06 4.96 10.57
C TYR A 64 -6.23 5.40 9.69
N THR A 65 -5.99 5.40 8.39
CA THR A 65 -7.02 5.62 7.37
C THR A 65 -6.98 4.47 6.38
N ARG A 66 -8.16 3.95 6.04
CA ARG A 66 -8.35 2.92 5.02
C ARG A 66 -9.21 3.47 3.89
N TYR A 67 -8.75 3.29 2.66
CA TYR A 67 -9.48 3.64 1.44
C TYR A 67 -9.85 2.35 0.70
N ASN A 68 -11.08 2.26 0.19
CA ASN A 68 -11.50 1.20 -0.71
C ASN A 68 -12.19 1.84 -1.91
N PHE A 69 -11.71 1.55 -3.10
CA PHE A 69 -12.25 2.14 -4.32
C PHE A 69 -12.03 1.21 -5.50
N VAL A 70 -12.75 1.46 -6.58
CA VAL A 70 -12.45 0.91 -7.91
C VAL A 70 -11.56 1.94 -8.59
N TYR A 71 -10.33 1.56 -8.91
CA TYR A 71 -9.44 2.39 -9.71
C TYR A 71 -9.97 2.47 -11.13
#